data_AF-A0A7S1AIX8-F1
#
_entry.id   AF-A0A7S1AIX8-F1
#
_cell.length_a   1.000
_cell.length_b   1.000
_cell.length_c   1.000
_cell.angle_alpha   90.00
_cell.angle_beta   90.00
_cell.angle_gamma   90.00
#
_symmetry.space_group_name_H-M   'P 1'
#
loop_
_entity.id
_entity.type
_entity.pdbx_description
1 polymer ?
#
loop_
_entity_poly.entity_id
_entity_poly.type
_entity_poly.pdbx_seq_one_letter_code
_entity_poly.pdbx_strand_id
1 'polypeptide(L)'
;GDERAMAVVNKRLQHCDACVRRTAVSLLPKIAEVGDARAVAMATTLLRDPVPAVRFAALDSLTHVATKGDDIAIAAVTANLEESFELSSRAVGNALIRVAEQGDEQ
;
A
#
# COMPACT_ATOMS: atom_id res chain seq x y z
N GLY A 1 15.56 5.61 3.81
CA GLY A 1 14.25 6.22 4.14
C GLY A 1 14.32 7.03 5.43
N ASP A 2 13.69 8.20 5.48
CA ASP A 2 13.71 9.10 6.64
C ASP A 2 12.89 8.52 7.80
N GLU A 3 13.58 8.05 8.84
CA GLU A 3 13.00 7.39 10.01
C GLU A 3 12.02 8.28 10.79
N ARG A 4 12.29 9.60 10.83
CA ARG A 4 11.39 10.56 11.50
C ARG A 4 10.13 10.77 10.67
N ALA A 5 10.26 10.86 9.36
CA ALA A 5 9.11 10.95 8.46
C ALA A 5 8.21 9.71 8.57
N MET A 6 8.80 8.51 8.62
CA MET A 6 8.07 7.25 8.78
C MET A 6 7.29 7.18 10.10
N ALA A 7 7.88 7.62 11.21
CA ALA A 7 7.20 7.66 12.50
C ALA A 7 5.98 8.62 12.50
N VAL A 8 6.12 9.79 11.86
CA VAL A 8 5.02 10.74 11.71
C VAL A 8 3.91 10.15 10.85
N VAL A 9 4.25 9.54 9.71
CA VAL A 9 3.25 8.90 8.84
C VAL A 9 2.53 7.79 9.58
N ASN A 10 3.22 6.93 10.33
CA ASN A 10 2.59 5.86 11.11
C ASN A 10 1.53 6.38 12.09
N LYS A 11 1.83 7.48 12.79
CA LYS A 11 0.84 8.13 13.67
C LYS A 11 -0.38 8.64 12.89
N ARG A 12 -0.19 9.11 11.65
CA ARG A 12 -1.28 9.61 10.80
C ARG A 12 -2.11 8.48 10.17
N LEU A 13 -1.54 7.30 9.96
CA LEU A 13 -2.30 6.12 9.51
C LEU A 13 -3.29 5.62 10.57
N GLN A 14 -3.10 5.95 11.84
CA GLN A 14 -4.00 5.58 12.94
C GLN A 14 -5.02 6.70 13.29
N HIS A 15 -5.09 7.75 12.49
CA HIS A 15 -5.95 8.88 12.76
C HIS A 15 -7.44 8.54 12.53
N CYS A 16 -8.34 9.13 13.31
CA CYS A 16 -9.79 8.90 13.18
C CYS A 16 -10.34 9.38 11.82
N ASP A 17 -9.81 10.50 11.31
CA ASP A 17 -10.16 11.05 10.01
C ASP A 17 -9.54 10.24 8.85
N ALA A 18 -10.39 9.70 7.99
CA ALA A 18 -10.00 8.94 6.81
C ALA A 18 -9.24 9.76 5.77
N CYS A 19 -9.49 11.07 5.65
CA CYS A 19 -8.71 11.94 4.78
C CYS A 19 -7.25 12.01 5.24
N VAL A 20 -7.02 12.08 6.55
CA VAL A 20 -5.67 12.08 7.13
C VAL A 20 -4.97 10.74 6.87
N ARG A 21 -5.67 9.61 7.07
CA ARG A 21 -5.11 8.28 6.77
C ARG A 21 -4.77 8.12 5.29
N ARG A 22 -5.66 8.55 4.39
CA ARG A 22 -5.44 8.52 2.94
C ARG A 22 -4.22 9.35 2.54
N THR A 23 -4.11 10.58 3.03
CA THR A 23 -2.95 11.42 2.73
C THR A 23 -1.66 10.80 3.25
N ALA A 24 -1.69 10.22 4.45
CA ALA A 24 -0.53 9.57 5.04
C ALA A 24 -0.05 8.37 4.21
N VAL A 25 -0.97 7.51 3.75
CA VAL A 25 -0.58 6.34 2.94
C VAL A 25 -0.01 6.75 1.58
N SER A 26 -0.62 7.75 0.91
CA SER A 26 -0.13 8.29 -0.36
C SER A 26 1.24 8.98 -0.28
N LEU A 27 1.73 9.27 0.92
CA LEU A 27 3.09 9.81 1.13
C LEU A 27 4.15 8.71 1.25
N LEU A 28 3.76 7.45 1.54
CA LEU A 28 4.72 6.35 1.70
C LEU A 28 5.69 6.22 0.52
N PRO A 29 5.24 6.24 -0.76
CA PRO A 29 6.14 6.16 -1.91
C PRO A 29 7.15 7.30 -2.03
N LYS A 30 6.89 8.45 -1.37
CA LYS A 30 7.76 9.64 -1.44
C LYS A 30 8.83 9.66 -0.36
N ILE A 31 8.63 8.92 0.74
CA ILE A 31 9.51 8.95 1.91
C ILE A 31 10.20 7.61 2.18
N ALA A 32 9.67 6.54 1.62
CA ALA A 32 10.22 5.20 1.69
C ALA A 32 10.97 4.85 0.41
N GLU A 33 12.00 4.03 0.55
CA GLU A 33 12.67 3.43 -0.61
C GLU A 33 11.84 2.24 -1.11
N VAL A 34 12.00 1.91 -2.39
CA VAL A 34 11.43 0.68 -2.96
C VAL A 34 12.00 -0.51 -2.18
N GLY A 35 11.12 -1.38 -1.69
CA GLY A 35 11.47 -2.51 -0.83
C GLY A 35 11.55 -2.18 0.67
N ASP A 36 11.20 -0.97 1.11
CA ASP A 36 11.11 -0.69 2.55
C ASP A 36 9.95 -1.51 3.16
N ALA A 37 10.31 -2.60 3.83
CA ALA A 37 9.38 -3.51 4.47
C ALA A 37 8.41 -2.81 5.45
N ARG A 38 8.82 -1.69 6.06
CA ARG A 38 7.93 -0.92 6.95
C ARG A 38 6.83 -0.22 6.14
N ALA A 39 7.20 0.37 5.01
CA ALA A 39 6.23 1.03 4.14
C ALA A 39 5.24 0.03 3.54
N VAL A 40 5.73 -1.15 3.13
CA VAL A 40 4.89 -2.27 2.67
C VAL A 40 3.93 -2.71 3.77
N ALA A 41 4.42 -2.97 4.99
CA ALA A 41 3.58 -3.38 6.11
C ALA A 41 2.50 -2.32 6.45
N MET A 42 2.89 -1.05 6.46
CA MET A 42 1.98 0.07 6.73
C MET A 42 0.87 0.17 5.66
N ALA A 43 1.22 0.10 4.38
CA ALA A 43 0.22 0.14 3.31
C ALA A 43 -0.67 -1.11 3.34
N THR A 44 -0.11 -2.30 3.60
CA THR A 44 -0.87 -3.54 3.77
C THR A 44 -1.92 -3.46 4.87
N THR A 45 -1.61 -2.84 6.03
CA THR A 45 -2.62 -2.68 7.09
C THR A 45 -3.84 -1.85 6.66
N LEU A 46 -3.64 -0.87 5.76
CA LEU A 46 -4.71 0.00 5.27
C LEU A 46 -5.52 -0.58 4.10
N LEU A 47 -5.12 -1.73 3.56
CA LEU A 47 -5.97 -2.47 2.62
C LEU A 47 -7.30 -2.90 3.27
N ARG A 48 -7.33 -3.06 4.61
CA ARG A 48 -8.54 -3.41 5.38
C ARG A 48 -9.26 -2.18 5.97
N ASP A 49 -8.92 -0.97 5.53
CA ASP A 49 -9.57 0.24 6.06
C ASP A 49 -11.08 0.25 5.74
N PRO A 50 -11.94 0.67 6.67
CA PRO A 50 -13.38 0.76 6.42
C PRO A 50 -13.73 1.71 5.26
N VAL A 51 -12.86 2.68 4.96
CA VAL A 51 -13.10 3.67 3.90
C VAL A 51 -12.50 3.21 2.57
N PRO A 52 -13.30 3.03 1.50
CA PRO A 52 -12.82 2.57 0.19
C PRO A 52 -11.69 3.42 -0.37
N ALA A 53 -11.78 4.75 -0.22
CA ALA A 53 -10.76 5.67 -0.72
C ALA A 53 -9.39 5.48 -0.04
N VAL A 54 -9.36 5.03 1.22
CA VAL A 54 -8.12 4.72 1.93
C VAL A 54 -7.55 3.39 1.42
N ARG A 55 -8.40 2.38 1.21
CA ARG A 55 -7.99 1.08 0.63
C ARG A 55 -7.37 1.24 -0.75
N PHE A 56 -7.97 2.05 -1.63
CA PHE A 56 -7.41 2.33 -2.95
C PHE A 56 -6.05 3.03 -2.88
N ALA A 57 -5.91 4.03 -1.99
CA ALA A 57 -4.64 4.72 -1.81
C ALA A 57 -3.55 3.80 -1.23
N ALA A 58 -3.94 2.86 -0.37
CA ALA A 58 -3.04 1.85 0.16
C ALA A 58 -2.57 0.86 -0.92
N LEU A 59 -3.49 0.39 -1.76
CA LEU A 59 -3.20 -0.47 -2.89
C LEU A 59 -2.25 0.23 -3.88
N ASP A 60 -2.55 1.48 -4.25
CA ASP A 60 -1.71 2.26 -5.15
C ASP A 60 -0.31 2.48 -4.55
N SER A 61 -0.23 2.82 -3.26
CA SER A 61 1.06 3.00 -2.57
C SER A 61 1.88 1.72 -2.55
N LEU A 62 1.26 0.55 -2.32
CA LEU A 62 1.94 -0.74 -2.41
C LEU A 62 2.60 -0.98 -3.77
N THR A 63 1.94 -0.59 -4.88
CA THR A 63 2.55 -0.72 -6.22
C THR A 63 3.81 0.11 -6.42
N HIS A 64 4.03 1.12 -5.58
CA HIS A 64 5.19 2.00 -5.65
C HIS A 64 6.28 1.67 -4.63
N VAL A 65 5.94 1.06 -3.49
CA VAL A 65 6.93 0.72 -2.45
C VAL A 65 7.34 -0.74 -2.45
N ALA A 66 6.57 -1.64 -3.06
CA ALA A 66 6.92 -3.05 -3.17
C ALA A 66 8.06 -3.27 -4.18
N THR A 67 8.93 -4.24 -3.90
CA THR A 67 9.90 -4.74 -4.88
C THR A 67 9.26 -5.71 -5.88
N LYS A 68 9.93 -5.94 -7.01
CA LYS A 68 9.52 -6.99 -7.97
C LYS A 68 9.32 -8.32 -7.23
N GLY A 69 8.16 -8.94 -7.44
CA GLY A 69 7.88 -10.25 -6.85
C GLY A 69 7.89 -10.23 -5.33
N ASP A 70 7.57 -9.09 -4.70
CA ASP A 70 7.37 -9.02 -3.25
C ASP A 70 6.17 -9.90 -2.86
N ASP A 71 6.47 -11.12 -2.44
CA ASP A 71 5.49 -12.12 -2.01
C ASP A 71 4.61 -11.59 -0.89
N ILE A 72 5.11 -10.69 -0.03
CA ILE A 72 4.34 -10.09 1.05
C ILE A 72 3.30 -9.13 0.47
N ALA A 73 3.71 -8.27 -0.46
CA ALA A 73 2.78 -7.36 -1.14
C ALA A 73 1.74 -8.14 -1.97
N ILE A 74 2.16 -9.17 -2.70
CA ILE A 74 1.27 -10.02 -3.50
C ILE A 74 0.26 -10.76 -2.61
N ALA A 75 0.72 -11.39 -1.54
CA ALA A 75 -0.14 -12.10 -0.60
C ALA A 75 -1.12 -11.15 0.11
N ALA A 76 -0.65 -9.98 0.53
CA ALA A 76 -1.49 -8.95 1.16
C ALA A 76 -2.62 -8.48 0.24
N VAL A 77 -2.29 -8.20 -1.02
CA VAL A 77 -3.24 -7.76 -2.03
C VAL A 77 -4.23 -8.87 -2.40
N THR A 78 -3.76 -10.13 -2.45
CA THR A 78 -4.59 -11.30 -2.74
C THR A 78 -5.54 -11.63 -1.59
N ALA A 79 -5.06 -11.62 -0.35
CA ALA A 79 -5.89 -11.83 0.83
C ALA A 79 -6.98 -10.76 0.97
N ASN A 80 -6.70 -9.52 0.54
CA ASN A 80 -7.70 -8.46 0.55
C ASN A 80 -8.83 -8.69 -0.47
N LEU A 81 -8.55 -9.30 -1.62
CA LEU A 81 -9.58 -9.67 -2.60
C LEU A 81 -10.59 -10.66 -2.03
N GLU A 82 -10.11 -11.63 -1.26
CA GLU A 82 -10.97 -12.67 -0.69
C GLU A 82 -11.89 -12.12 0.41
N GLU A 83 -11.42 -11.12 1.16
CA GLU A 83 -12.17 -10.53 2.28
C GLU A 83 -13.01 -9.32 1.90
N SER A 84 -12.65 -8.56 0.85
CA SER A 84 -13.28 -7.28 0.51
C SER A 84 -13.87 -7.30 -0.89
N PHE A 85 -15.17 -7.55 -0.96
CA PHE A 85 -15.95 -7.56 -2.22
C PHE A 85 -16.00 -6.19 -2.93
N GLU A 86 -15.63 -5.11 -2.23
CA GLU A 86 -15.74 -3.74 -2.74
C GLU A 86 -14.52 -3.26 -3.55
N LEU A 87 -13.34 -3.85 -3.38
CA LEU A 87 -12.25 -3.55 -4.30
C LEU A 87 -12.55 -4.24 -5.62
N SER A 88 -12.79 -3.46 -6.68
CA SER A 88 -13.02 -4.03 -8.01
C SER A 88 -11.84 -4.94 -8.36
N SER A 89 -12.11 -6.20 -8.71
CA SER A 89 -11.10 -7.20 -9.10
C SER A 89 -10.08 -6.66 -10.12
N ARG A 90 -10.51 -5.72 -10.97
CA ARG A 90 -9.64 -5.03 -11.94
C ARG A 90 -8.55 -4.15 -11.31
N ALA A 91 -8.85 -3.44 -10.24
CA ALA A 91 -7.86 -2.59 -9.55
C ALA A 91 -6.77 -3.46 -8.90
N VAL A 92 -7.17 -4.58 -8.32
CA VAL A 92 -6.23 -5.53 -7.74
C VAL A 92 -5.43 -6.26 -8.81
N GLY A 93 -6.07 -6.71 -9.89
CA GLY A 93 -5.38 -7.31 -11.03
C GLY A 93 -4.31 -6.38 -11.59
N ASN A 94 -4.63 -5.09 -11.76
CA ASN A 94 -3.65 -4.09 -12.20
C ASN A 94 -2.52 -3.89 -11.18
N ALA A 95 -2.82 -3.89 -9.88
CA ALA A 95 -1.79 -3.77 -8.85
C ALA A 95 -0.84 -4.97 -8.84
N LEU A 96 -1.37 -6.19 -8.97
CA LEU A 96 -0.59 -7.42 -9.07
C LEU A 96 0.28 -7.45 -10.34
N ILE A 97 -0.29 -7.06 -11.48
CA ILE A 97 0.46 -6.90 -12.73
C ILE A 97 1.62 -5.93 -12.52
N ARG A 98 1.37 -4.76 -11.92
CA ARG A 98 2.43 -3.77 -11.68
C ARG A 98 3.52 -4.30 -10.73
N VAL A 99 3.16 -4.95 -9.61
CA VAL A 99 4.16 -5.54 -8.70
C VAL A 99 4.95 -6.68 -9.36
N ALA A 100 4.34 -7.40 -10.31
CA ALA A 100 5.02 -8.44 -11.09
C ALA A 100 5.93 -7.86 -12.20
N GLU A 101 5.49 -6.80 -12.90
CA GLU A 101 6.18 -6.17 -14.03
C GLU A 101 7.29 -5.20 -13.63
N GLN A 102 7.23 -4.59 -12.44
CA GLN A 102 8.18 -3.55 -11.94
C GLN A 102 9.66 -3.99 -11.86
N GLY A 103 10.03 -5.20 -12.28
CA GLY A 103 11.44 -5.56 -12.41
C GLY A 103 11.83 -6.23 -13.71
N ASP A 104 11.10 -6.01 -14.80
CA ASP A 104 11.62 -6.26 -16.15
C ASP A 104 12.41 -5.08 -16.74
N GLU A 105 12.51 -3.95 -16.02
CA GLU A 105 13.27 -2.76 -16.44
C GLU A 105 14.43 -2.40 -15.49
N GLN A 106 15.31 -3.35 -15.16
CA GLN A 106 16.65 -3.05 -14.62
C GLN A 106 17.76 -3.57 -15.53
#